data_AF-A0A0P6VBE0-F1
#
_entry.id   AF-A0A0P6VBE0-F1
#
_cell.length_a   1.000
_cell.length_b   1.000
_cell.length_c   1.000
_cell.angle_alpha   90.00
_cell.angle_beta   90.00
_cell.angle_gamma   90.00
#
_symmetry.space_group_name_H-M   'P 1'
#
loop_
_entity.id
_entity.type
_entity.pdbx_description
1 polymer ?
#
loop_
_entity_poly.entity_id
_entity_poly.type
_entity_poly.pdbx_seq_one_letter_code
_entity_poly.pdbx_strand_id
1 'polypeptide(L)'
;MKLTQMAMRSSRLTLFAAAMVLIGGIVAFLGFPSQEEPSVTVRDTLVSVAYPGMPSEQVENLLARPVEERLRELAGIKRIVTTVHPGSAIVQLTAYDDVQDLPALWQRVRAKAAEAGAGLPAGTLGPFVDDDFGRVSVASIAVTAPGFWMSEMRGPLRRMREQLYALPGVEQVKLYGLQDEAVYVSFDRARLLASGLTPSSVMAQLRAQNVVGSGGQVAVSGLALTVATSGEIRTPEQLRGVLLSVPGAPAGS
;
A
#
# COMPACT_ATOMS: atom_id res chain seq x y z
N MET A 1 -56.40 29.98 -21.49
CA MET A 1 -55.01 29.89 -22.00
C MET A 1 -54.34 31.26 -22.00
N LYS A 2 -53.88 31.76 -20.83
CA LYS A 2 -53.29 33.11 -20.75
C LYS A 2 -51.81 33.14 -21.16
N LEU A 3 -51.05 32.07 -20.94
CA LEU A 3 -49.62 31.97 -21.28
C LEU A 3 -49.36 32.03 -22.79
N THR A 4 -50.09 31.23 -23.56
CA THR A 4 -49.95 31.14 -25.03
C THR A 4 -50.31 32.48 -25.69
N GLN A 5 -51.38 33.13 -25.21
CA GLN A 5 -51.82 34.43 -25.72
C GLN A 5 -50.81 35.55 -25.39
N MET A 6 -50.14 35.47 -24.22
CA MET A 6 -49.09 36.41 -23.82
C MET A 6 -47.83 36.23 -24.66
N ALA A 7 -47.40 34.98 -24.87
CA ALA A 7 -46.23 34.63 -25.69
C ALA A 7 -46.37 35.06 -27.17
N MET A 8 -47.59 35.01 -27.71
CA MET A 8 -47.90 35.49 -29.07
C MET A 8 -47.94 37.03 -29.15
N ARG A 9 -48.45 37.71 -28.12
CA ARG A 9 -48.56 39.18 -28.11
C ARG A 9 -47.20 39.86 -27.95
N SER A 10 -46.24 39.22 -27.28
CA SER A 10 -44.86 39.71 -27.11
C SER A 10 -43.84 38.91 -27.92
N SER A 11 -44.13 38.62 -29.20
CA SER A 11 -43.32 37.81 -30.11
C SER A 11 -41.81 38.12 -30.10
N ARG A 12 -41.40 39.40 -30.02
CA ARG A 12 -39.98 39.79 -29.96
C ARG A 12 -39.29 39.34 -28.66
N LEU A 13 -39.97 39.45 -27.53
CA LEU A 13 -39.46 39.00 -26.22
C LEU A 13 -39.33 37.47 -26.20
N THR A 14 -40.33 36.77 -26.73
CA THR A 14 -40.32 35.31 -26.84
C THR A 14 -39.18 34.82 -27.73
N LEU A 15 -38.95 35.47 -28.88
CA LEU A 15 -37.84 35.13 -29.78
C LEU A 15 -36.47 35.39 -29.12
N PHE A 16 -36.33 36.52 -28.41
CA PHE A 16 -35.12 36.85 -27.67
C PHE A 16 -34.83 35.83 -26.56
N ALA A 17 -35.84 35.45 -25.77
CA ALA A 17 -35.70 34.43 -24.74
C ALA A 17 -35.33 33.06 -25.34
N ALA A 18 -35.95 32.67 -26.46
CA ALA A 18 -35.62 31.45 -27.18
C ALA A 18 -34.16 31.46 -27.70
N ALA A 19 -33.71 32.60 -28.25
CA ALA A 19 -32.33 32.77 -28.70
C ALA A 19 -31.35 32.70 -27.52
N MET A 20 -31.66 33.30 -26.37
CA MET A 20 -30.84 33.18 -25.16
C MET A 20 -30.74 31.73 -24.66
N VAL A 21 -31.85 31.00 -24.64
CA VAL A 21 -31.85 29.57 -24.25
C VAL A 21 -31.05 28.74 -25.24
N LEU A 22 -31.17 29.02 -26.54
CA LEU A 22 -30.39 28.31 -27.57
C LEU A 22 -28.89 28.56 -27.41
N ILE A 23 -28.48 29.83 -27.29
CA ILE A 23 -27.07 30.19 -27.12
C ILE A 23 -26.53 29.63 -25.81
N GLY A 24 -27.27 29.75 -24.70
CA GLY A 24 -26.92 29.17 -23.42
C GLY A 24 -26.80 27.64 -23.48
N GLY A 25 -27.68 26.98 -24.23
CA GLY A 25 -27.63 25.55 -24.48
C GLY A 25 -26.40 25.13 -25.27
N ILE A 26 -26.01 25.88 -26.32
CA ILE A 26 -24.79 25.61 -27.10
C ILE A 26 -23.54 25.77 -26.23
N VAL A 27 -23.46 26.85 -25.44
CA VAL A 27 -22.32 27.09 -24.53
C VAL A 27 -22.23 25.99 -23.48
N ALA A 28 -23.37 25.60 -22.89
CA ALA A 28 -23.42 24.52 -21.90
C ALA A 28 -23.01 23.17 -22.53
N PHE A 29 -23.49 22.87 -23.74
CA PHE A 29 -23.19 21.62 -24.44
C PHE A 29 -21.69 21.49 -24.76
N LEU A 30 -21.05 22.56 -25.22
CA LEU A 30 -19.60 22.55 -25.54
C LEU A 30 -18.71 22.46 -24.30
N GLY A 31 -19.20 22.95 -23.15
CA GLY A 31 -18.47 22.90 -21.88
C GLY A 31 -18.84 21.72 -20.98
N PHE A 32 -19.78 20.86 -21.38
CA PHE A 32 -20.26 19.79 -20.53
C PHE A 32 -19.23 18.65 -20.49
N PRO A 33 -18.65 18.31 -19.32
CA PRO A 33 -17.73 17.20 -19.21
C PRO A 33 -18.51 15.89 -19.45
N SER A 34 -18.17 15.19 -20.53
CA SER A 34 -18.72 13.87 -20.81
C SER A 34 -18.08 12.84 -19.88
N GLN A 35 -18.89 12.05 -19.19
CA GLN A 35 -18.44 10.85 -18.45
C GLN A 35 -18.99 9.63 -19.19
N GLU A 36 -18.14 8.65 -19.52
CA GLU A 36 -18.55 7.41 -20.20
C GLU A 36 -19.42 6.53 -19.30
N GLU A 37 -19.10 6.48 -18.01
CA GLU A 37 -19.82 5.72 -17.00
C GLU A 37 -20.17 6.61 -15.80
N PRO A 38 -21.36 6.43 -15.18
CA PRO A 38 -21.69 7.12 -13.94
C PRO A 38 -20.73 6.67 -12.83
N SER A 39 -20.15 7.62 -12.09
CA SER A 39 -19.30 7.29 -10.96
C SER A 39 -20.09 6.51 -9.90
N VAL A 40 -19.72 5.24 -9.66
CA VAL A 40 -20.27 4.43 -8.57
C VAL A 40 -19.34 4.57 -7.37
N THR A 41 -19.88 5.08 -6.26
CA THR A 41 -19.13 5.16 -5.01
C THR A 41 -18.94 3.76 -4.44
N VAL A 42 -17.70 3.27 -4.43
CA VAL A 42 -17.39 2.00 -3.78
C VAL A 42 -17.35 2.19 -2.26
N ARG A 43 -18.16 1.39 -1.56
CA ARG A 43 -18.38 1.47 -0.11
C ARG A 43 -17.75 0.29 0.63
N ASP A 44 -16.87 -0.44 -0.04
CA ASP A 44 -16.17 -1.60 0.50
C ASP A 44 -14.72 -1.27 0.80
N THR A 45 -14.20 -1.83 1.89
CA THR A 45 -12.77 -1.84 2.23
C THR A 45 -12.38 -3.23 2.71
N LEU A 46 -11.12 -3.61 2.48
CA LEU A 46 -10.55 -4.85 2.96
C LEU A 46 -9.55 -4.58 4.07
N VAL A 47 -9.60 -5.42 5.11
CA VAL A 47 -8.56 -5.51 6.13
C VAL A 47 -7.93 -6.88 6.02
N SER A 48 -6.65 -6.91 5.67
CA SER A 48 -5.88 -8.15 5.54
C SER A 48 -4.94 -8.32 6.73
N VAL A 49 -4.88 -9.55 7.24
CA VAL A 49 -3.98 -9.95 8.32
C VAL A 49 -3.41 -11.32 8.01
N ALA A 50 -2.11 -11.49 8.18
CA ALA A 50 -1.43 -12.73 7.82
C ALA A 50 -0.51 -13.23 8.92
N TYR A 51 -0.50 -14.54 9.12
CA TYR A 51 0.48 -15.26 9.93
C TYR A 51 0.90 -16.51 9.15
N PRO A 52 1.97 -16.43 8.33
CA PRO A 52 2.38 -17.54 7.49
C PRO A 52 2.62 -18.83 8.29
N GLY A 53 2.00 -19.93 7.86
CA GLY A 53 2.14 -21.25 8.48
C GLY A 53 1.14 -21.58 9.61
N MET A 54 0.20 -20.68 9.92
CA MET A 54 -0.87 -20.96 10.90
C MET A 54 -2.05 -21.70 10.24
N PRO A 55 -2.61 -22.76 10.86
CA PRO A 55 -3.79 -23.45 10.33
C PRO A 55 -5.04 -22.57 10.40
N SER A 56 -5.99 -22.76 9.48
CA SER A 56 -7.18 -21.90 9.33
C SER A 56 -7.97 -21.71 10.62
N GLU A 57 -8.16 -22.77 11.42
CA GLU A 57 -8.89 -22.69 12.69
C GLU A 57 -8.20 -21.76 13.71
N GLN A 58 -6.87 -21.75 13.74
CA GLN A 58 -6.13 -20.83 14.60
C GLN A 58 -6.15 -19.41 14.05
N VAL A 59 -6.04 -19.25 12.72
CA VAL A 59 -6.19 -17.93 12.08
C VAL A 59 -7.56 -17.34 12.40
N GLU A 60 -8.62 -18.13 12.33
CA GLU A 60 -9.96 -17.68 12.68
C GLU A 60 -10.05 -17.20 14.14
N ASN A 61 -9.57 -18.02 15.08
CA ASN A 61 -9.70 -17.75 16.50
C ASN A 61 -8.76 -16.65 17.03
N LEU A 62 -7.55 -16.55 16.48
CA LEU A 62 -6.48 -15.69 16.99
C LEU A 62 -6.29 -14.40 16.18
N LEU A 63 -6.66 -14.39 14.90
CA LEU A 63 -6.50 -13.23 14.02
C LEU A 63 -7.86 -12.67 13.62
N ALA A 64 -8.69 -13.47 12.96
CA ALA A 64 -9.91 -13.01 12.33
C ALA A 64 -10.93 -12.49 13.34
N ARG A 65 -11.28 -13.31 14.35
CA ARG A 65 -12.30 -12.96 15.36
C ARG A 65 -11.91 -11.72 16.18
N PRO A 66 -10.69 -11.58 16.73
CA PRO A 66 -10.29 -10.37 17.44
C PRO A 66 -10.36 -9.11 16.56
N VAL A 67 -9.96 -9.20 15.30
CA VAL A 67 -10.03 -8.07 14.36
C VAL A 67 -11.48 -7.72 14.05
N GLU A 68 -12.32 -8.72 13.75
CA GLU A 68 -13.73 -8.53 13.46
C GLU A 68 -14.50 -7.91 14.64
N GLU A 69 -14.26 -8.39 15.87
CA GLU A 69 -14.88 -7.85 17.08
C GLU A 69 -14.59 -6.35 17.25
N ARG A 70 -13.34 -5.94 17.06
CA ARG A 70 -12.94 -4.53 17.14
C ARG A 70 -13.55 -3.68 16.05
N LEU A 71 -13.60 -4.19 14.82
CA LEU A 71 -14.17 -3.48 13.69
C LEU A 71 -15.69 -3.34 13.80
N ARG A 72 -16.37 -4.29 14.46
CA ARG A 72 -17.81 -4.25 14.71
C ARG A 72 -18.22 -3.14 15.69
N GLU A 73 -17.31 -2.63 16.51
CA GLU A 73 -17.55 -1.46 17.37
C GLU A 73 -17.75 -0.16 16.58
N LEU A 74 -17.38 -0.13 15.30
CA LEU A 74 -17.48 1.08 14.47
C LEU A 74 -18.90 1.32 13.97
N ALA A 75 -19.41 2.53 14.23
CA ALA A 75 -20.64 3.02 13.62
C ALA A 75 -20.44 3.28 12.12
N GLY A 76 -21.46 2.97 11.31
CA GLY A 76 -21.44 3.19 9.85
C GLY A 76 -21.06 1.95 9.03
N ILE A 77 -20.76 0.82 9.66
CA ILE A 77 -20.53 -0.47 9.00
C ILE A 77 -21.84 -1.26 8.91
N LYS A 78 -22.26 -1.57 7.69
CA LYS A 78 -23.48 -2.33 7.37
C LYS A 78 -23.27 -3.83 7.43
N ARG A 79 -22.10 -4.29 6.95
CA ARG A 79 -21.81 -5.73 6.84
C ARG A 79 -20.32 -5.98 6.99
N ILE A 80 -19.97 -7.07 7.67
CA ILE A 80 -18.62 -7.60 7.75
C ILE A 80 -18.66 -9.03 7.21
N VAL A 81 -17.77 -9.35 6.27
CA VAL A 81 -17.59 -10.69 5.72
C VAL A 81 -16.13 -11.07 5.89
N THR A 82 -15.87 -12.12 6.66
CA THR A 82 -14.52 -12.59 6.94
C THR A 82 -14.24 -13.88 6.16
N THR A 83 -13.17 -13.88 5.37
CA THR A 83 -12.68 -15.05 4.63
C THR A 83 -11.35 -15.48 5.22
N VAL A 84 -11.25 -16.75 5.63
CA VAL A 84 -10.06 -17.31 6.26
C VAL A 84 -9.41 -18.32 5.33
N HIS A 85 -8.11 -18.17 5.16
CA HIS A 85 -7.24 -19.11 4.47
C HIS A 85 -6.13 -19.58 5.43
N PRO A 86 -5.47 -20.72 5.13
CA PRO A 86 -4.27 -21.11 5.86
C PRO A 86 -3.25 -19.96 5.85
N GLY A 87 -2.88 -19.51 7.04
CA GLY A 87 -1.93 -18.43 7.28
C GLY A 87 -2.41 -17.00 6.97
N SER A 88 -3.68 -16.76 6.63
CA SER A 88 -4.18 -15.39 6.43
C SER A 88 -5.70 -15.25 6.57
N ALA A 89 -6.16 -14.07 6.95
CA ALA A 89 -7.58 -13.71 6.97
C ALA A 89 -7.79 -12.36 6.27
N ILE A 90 -8.90 -12.27 5.55
CA ILE A 90 -9.35 -11.08 4.86
C ILE A 90 -10.73 -10.72 5.40
N VAL A 91 -10.85 -9.54 6.00
CA VAL A 91 -12.10 -8.99 6.54
C VAL A 91 -12.59 -7.91 5.58
N GLN A 92 -13.70 -8.17 4.90
CA GLN A 92 -14.37 -7.21 4.02
C GLN A 92 -15.43 -6.45 4.81
N LEU A 93 -15.36 -5.13 4.79
CA LEU A 93 -16.31 -4.22 5.43
C LEU A 93 -17.09 -3.47 4.36
N THR A 94 -18.41 -3.48 4.46
CA THR A 94 -19.32 -2.67 3.63
C THR A 94 -19.93 -1.57 4.51
N ALA A 95 -19.80 -0.31 4.11
CA ALA A 95 -20.43 0.83 4.80
C ALA A 95 -21.94 0.95 4.48
N TYR A 96 -22.69 1.64 5.34
CA TYR A 96 -24.08 2.01 5.03
C TYR A 96 -24.16 3.03 3.89
N ASP A 97 -25.32 3.06 3.23
CA ASP A 97 -25.58 3.92 2.06
C ASP A 97 -25.74 5.41 2.44
N ASP A 98 -26.05 5.69 3.71
CA ASP A 98 -26.24 7.04 4.28
C ASP A 98 -24.93 7.69 4.75
N VAL A 99 -23.83 6.94 4.82
CA VAL A 99 -22.50 7.47 5.14
C VAL A 99 -22.06 8.40 4.00
N GLN A 100 -21.92 9.69 4.31
CA GLN A 100 -21.48 10.71 3.35
C GLN A 100 -19.95 10.82 3.29
N ASP A 101 -19.26 10.63 4.42
CA ASP A 101 -17.80 10.74 4.51
C ASP A 101 -17.17 9.36 4.69
N LEU A 102 -16.99 8.66 3.56
CA LEU A 102 -16.29 7.38 3.51
C LEU A 102 -14.81 7.50 3.89
N PRO A 103 -14.05 8.50 3.41
CA PRO A 103 -12.65 8.68 3.83
C PRO A 103 -12.48 8.75 5.35
N ALA A 104 -13.33 9.51 6.06
CA ALA A 104 -13.26 9.56 7.51
C ALA A 104 -13.61 8.22 8.17
N LEU A 105 -14.58 7.48 7.63
CA LEU A 105 -14.91 6.12 8.11
C LEU A 105 -13.71 5.17 7.93
N TRP A 106 -13.05 5.20 6.77
CA TRP A 106 -11.87 4.36 6.49
C TRP A 106 -10.66 4.71 7.35
N GLN A 107 -10.48 5.98 7.71
CA GLN A 107 -9.48 6.37 8.71
C GLN A 107 -9.79 5.79 10.10
N ARG A 108 -11.07 5.77 10.51
CA ARG A 108 -11.49 5.11 11.76
C ARG A 108 -11.28 3.60 11.70
N VAL A 109 -11.59 2.97 10.57
CA VAL A 109 -11.29 1.53 10.33
C VAL A 109 -9.80 1.28 10.48
N ARG A 110 -8.94 2.11 9.88
CA ARG A 110 -7.48 1.99 9.98
C ARG A 110 -6.98 2.12 11.41
N ALA A 111 -7.48 3.10 12.16
CA ALA A 111 -7.15 3.27 13.57
C ALA A 111 -7.59 2.05 14.40
N LYS A 112 -8.82 1.57 14.20
CA LYS A 112 -9.37 0.45 14.95
C LYS A 112 -8.72 -0.88 14.63
N ALA A 113 -8.37 -1.09 13.36
CA ALA A 113 -7.59 -2.24 12.92
C ALA A 113 -6.18 -2.23 13.53
N ALA A 114 -5.53 -1.06 13.61
CA ALA A 114 -4.23 -0.92 14.26
C ALA A 114 -4.30 -1.21 15.77
N GLU A 115 -5.36 -0.76 16.46
CA GLU A 115 -5.62 -1.12 17.86
C GLU A 115 -5.80 -2.63 18.04
N ALA A 116 -6.57 -3.28 17.14
CA ALA A 116 -6.74 -4.73 17.16
C ALA A 116 -5.41 -5.47 16.97
N GLY A 117 -4.55 -4.95 16.09
CA GLY A 117 -3.22 -5.48 15.82
C GLY A 117 -2.32 -5.60 17.05
N ALA A 118 -2.46 -4.69 18.03
CA ALA A 118 -1.68 -4.72 19.26
C ALA A 118 -1.98 -5.94 20.15
N GLY A 119 -3.15 -6.57 19.98
CA GLY A 119 -3.55 -7.78 20.70
C GLY A 119 -3.25 -9.09 19.97
N LEU A 120 -2.71 -9.03 18.74
CA LEU A 120 -2.46 -10.21 17.91
C LEU A 120 -1.15 -10.91 18.30
N PRO A 121 -1.01 -12.22 17.98
CA PRO A 121 0.24 -12.96 18.22
C PRO A 121 1.47 -12.27 17.59
N ALA A 122 2.60 -12.33 18.30
CA ALA A 122 3.87 -11.81 17.79
C ALA A 122 4.28 -12.52 16.50
N GLY A 123 4.63 -11.76 15.46
CA GLY A 123 4.93 -12.30 14.12
C GLY A 123 3.77 -12.20 13.13
N THR A 124 2.61 -11.68 13.56
CA THR A 124 1.52 -11.28 12.66
C THR A 124 1.97 -10.14 11.73
N LEU A 125 1.64 -10.26 10.45
CA LEU A 125 1.78 -9.22 9.44
C LEU A 125 0.44 -8.51 9.24
N GLY A 126 0.42 -7.19 9.44
CA GLY A 126 -0.80 -6.37 9.41
C GLY A 126 -1.34 -6.09 10.83
N PRO A 127 -2.58 -5.60 10.96
CA PRO A 127 -3.61 -5.51 9.91
C PRO A 127 -3.37 -4.38 8.90
N PHE A 128 -3.54 -4.67 7.61
CA PHE A 128 -3.44 -3.67 6.53
C PHE A 128 -4.82 -3.37 5.98
N VAL A 129 -5.19 -2.08 5.99
CA VAL A 129 -6.46 -1.60 5.42
C VAL A 129 -6.23 -1.10 4.00
N ASP A 130 -6.96 -1.71 3.07
CA ASP A 130 -7.03 -1.38 1.65
C ASP A 130 -8.44 -0.84 1.33
N ASP A 131 -8.50 0.46 1.11
CA ASP A 131 -9.67 1.23 0.68
C ASP A 131 -9.57 1.64 -0.80
N ASP A 132 -8.67 1.01 -1.57
CA ASP A 132 -8.34 1.37 -2.96
C ASP A 132 -9.34 0.80 -4.00
N PHE A 133 -10.54 0.43 -3.55
CA PHE A 133 -11.55 -0.21 -4.39
C PHE A 133 -12.26 0.80 -5.29
N GLY A 134 -12.45 0.43 -6.56
CA GLY A 134 -13.14 1.27 -7.55
C GLY A 134 -12.24 2.23 -8.31
N ARG A 135 -10.92 2.20 -8.10
CA ARG A 135 -10.01 2.96 -8.96
C ARG A 135 -9.93 2.33 -10.34
N VAL A 136 -10.30 3.09 -11.35
CA VAL A 136 -10.20 2.69 -12.75
C VAL A 136 -8.82 3.07 -13.27
N SER A 137 -8.15 2.14 -13.93
CA SER A 137 -6.90 2.44 -14.64
C SER A 137 -7.24 3.15 -15.94
N VAL A 138 -6.91 4.44 -16.02
CA VAL A 138 -7.14 5.26 -17.24
C VAL A 138 -6.26 4.77 -18.39
N ALA A 139 -5.07 4.26 -18.10
CA ALA A 139 -4.15 3.71 -19.09
C ALA A 139 -3.39 2.50 -18.53
N SER A 140 -3.25 1.47 -19.36
CA SER A 140 -2.41 0.30 -19.11
C SER A 140 -1.32 0.24 -20.16
N ILE A 141 -0.06 0.35 -19.76
CA ILE A 141 1.09 0.43 -20.67
C ILE A 141 1.98 -0.78 -20.45
N ALA A 142 2.20 -1.56 -21.52
CA ALA A 142 3.17 -2.63 -21.52
C ALA A 142 4.54 -2.09 -21.95
N VAL A 143 5.56 -2.25 -21.09
CA VAL A 143 6.93 -1.85 -21.39
C VAL A 143 7.75 -3.09 -21.72
N THR A 144 8.39 -3.10 -22.89
CA THR A 144 9.27 -4.19 -23.34
C THR A 144 10.67 -3.65 -23.60
N ALA A 145 11.68 -4.42 -23.22
CA ALA A 145 13.09 -4.11 -23.49
C ALA A 145 13.82 -5.38 -23.95
N PRO A 146 13.87 -5.64 -25.26
CA PRO A 146 14.59 -6.79 -25.80
C PRO A 146 16.08 -6.73 -25.40
N GLY A 147 16.60 -7.84 -24.88
CA GLY A 147 18.02 -7.95 -24.49
C GLY A 147 18.38 -7.44 -23.09
N PHE A 148 17.42 -6.93 -22.32
CA PHE A 148 17.63 -6.52 -20.92
C PHE A 148 16.98 -7.51 -19.95
N TRP A 149 17.60 -7.68 -18.79
CA TRP A 149 17.01 -8.43 -17.69
C TRP A 149 15.98 -7.56 -16.97
N MET A 150 14.93 -8.19 -16.44
CA MET A 150 13.88 -7.49 -15.69
C MET A 150 14.44 -6.68 -14.49
N SER A 151 15.53 -7.17 -13.88
CA SER A 151 16.25 -6.48 -12.80
C SER A 151 16.81 -5.12 -13.25
N GLU A 152 17.35 -5.03 -14.46
CA GLU A 152 17.93 -3.81 -15.03
C GLU A 152 16.85 -2.76 -15.35
N MET A 153 15.65 -3.22 -15.72
CA MET A 153 14.51 -2.35 -16.02
C MET A 153 13.91 -1.67 -14.79
N ARG A 154 14.15 -2.19 -13.58
CA ARG A 154 13.53 -1.66 -12.35
C ARG A 154 13.86 -0.18 -12.10
N GLY A 155 15.14 0.19 -12.24
CA GLY A 155 15.59 1.57 -12.05
C GLY A 155 14.94 2.56 -13.04
N PRO A 156 15.03 2.30 -14.37
CA PRO A 156 14.30 3.05 -15.38
C PRO A 156 12.80 3.14 -15.15
N LEU A 157 12.12 2.01 -14.86
CA LEU A 157 10.68 1.98 -14.60
C LEU A 157 10.28 2.80 -13.36
N ARG A 158 11.12 2.79 -12.32
CA ARG A 158 10.89 3.62 -11.12
C ARG A 158 10.98 5.12 -11.44
N ARG A 159 11.95 5.54 -12.24
CA ARG A 159 12.06 6.93 -12.71
C ARG A 159 10.90 7.34 -13.59
N MET A 160 10.46 6.45 -14.50
CA MET A 160 9.28 6.67 -15.33
C MET A 160 8.04 6.87 -14.46
N ARG A 161 7.85 6.02 -13.44
CA ARG A 161 6.76 6.15 -12.47
C ARG A 161 6.79 7.51 -11.75
N GLU A 162 7.95 7.95 -11.29
CA GLU A 162 8.12 9.25 -10.63
C GLU A 162 7.75 10.42 -11.56
N GLN A 163 8.11 10.35 -12.84
CA GLN A 163 7.73 11.35 -13.83
C GLN A 163 6.21 11.37 -14.11
N LEU A 164 5.57 10.20 -14.13
CA LEU A 164 4.11 10.11 -14.31
C LEU A 164 3.35 10.72 -13.13
N TYR A 165 3.83 10.55 -11.90
CA TYR A 165 3.25 11.20 -10.72
C TYR A 165 3.33 12.73 -10.73
N ALA A 166 4.24 13.32 -11.52
CA ALA A 166 4.35 14.77 -11.64
C ALA A 166 3.26 15.38 -12.55
N LEU A 167 2.51 14.55 -13.29
CA LEU A 167 1.46 15.02 -14.19
C LEU A 167 0.18 15.36 -13.42
N PRO A 168 -0.48 16.50 -13.72
CA PRO A 168 -1.73 16.86 -13.06
C PRO A 168 -2.82 15.83 -13.39
N GLY A 169 -3.54 15.39 -12.35
CA GLY A 169 -4.61 14.39 -12.47
C GLY A 169 -4.16 12.93 -12.32
N VAL A 170 -2.86 12.67 -12.18
CA VAL A 170 -2.36 11.31 -11.88
C VAL A 170 -2.36 11.10 -10.37
N GLU A 171 -3.26 10.24 -9.89
CA GLU A 171 -3.35 9.91 -8.46
C GLU A 171 -2.48 8.70 -8.09
N GLN A 172 -2.37 7.71 -8.98
CA GLN A 172 -1.69 6.45 -8.67
C GLN A 172 -1.08 5.80 -9.92
N VAL A 173 0.12 5.24 -9.76
CA VAL A 173 0.83 4.46 -10.78
C VAL A 173 1.34 3.16 -10.15
N LYS A 174 0.78 2.03 -10.59
CA LYS A 174 1.16 0.67 -10.15
C LYS A 174 2.04 0.01 -11.22
N LEU A 175 3.12 -0.66 -10.79
CA LEU A 175 3.99 -1.44 -11.67
C LEU A 175 3.69 -2.93 -11.43
N TYR A 176 3.47 -3.68 -12.50
CA TYR A 176 3.16 -5.11 -12.46
C TYR A 176 4.25 -5.91 -13.17
N GLY A 177 4.45 -7.17 -12.76
CA GLY A 177 5.40 -8.10 -13.40
C GLY A 177 6.87 -7.89 -13.00
N LEU A 178 7.16 -6.97 -12.09
CA LEU A 178 8.49 -6.83 -11.50
C LEU A 178 8.73 -7.98 -10.52
N GLN A 179 9.79 -8.75 -10.75
CA GLN A 179 10.23 -9.76 -9.80
C GLN A 179 10.98 -9.06 -8.66
N ASP A 180 10.66 -9.40 -7.41
CA ASP A 180 11.39 -8.90 -6.25
C ASP A 180 12.82 -9.49 -6.20
N GLU A 181 13.76 -8.67 -5.75
CA GLU A 181 15.14 -9.13 -5.58
C GLU A 181 15.27 -9.80 -4.21
N ALA A 182 15.56 -11.10 -4.22
CA ALA A 182 15.78 -11.90 -3.03
C ALA A 182 17.19 -12.45 -3.04
N VAL A 183 17.93 -12.24 -1.95
CA VAL A 183 19.22 -12.87 -1.72
C VAL A 183 19.00 -14.13 -0.90
N TYR A 184 19.18 -15.29 -1.53
CA TYR A 184 19.11 -16.58 -0.85
C TYR A 184 20.46 -16.88 -0.19
N VAL A 185 20.47 -16.97 1.14
CA VAL A 185 21.63 -17.43 1.89
C VAL A 185 21.52 -18.94 2.08
N SER A 186 22.25 -19.68 1.26
CA SER A 186 22.31 -21.14 1.35
C SER A 186 23.52 -21.58 2.18
N PHE A 187 23.28 -22.57 3.02
CA PHE A 187 24.21 -23.04 4.03
C PHE A 187 24.61 -24.49 3.76
N ASP A 188 25.91 -24.79 3.76
CA ASP A 188 26.40 -26.17 3.78
C ASP A 188 26.25 -26.74 5.20
N ARG A 189 25.30 -27.66 5.36
CA ARG A 189 24.98 -28.28 6.66
C ARG A 189 26.17 -28.99 7.28
N ALA A 190 27.01 -29.66 6.48
CA ALA A 190 28.13 -30.42 7.00
C ALA A 190 29.19 -29.49 7.61
N ARG A 191 29.50 -28.38 6.93
CA ARG A 191 30.44 -27.36 7.43
C ARG A 191 29.92 -26.60 8.65
N LEU A 192 28.63 -26.30 8.68
CA LEU A 192 27.98 -25.66 9.83
C LEU A 192 28.07 -26.52 11.09
N LEU A 193 27.75 -27.82 10.97
CA LEU A 193 27.83 -28.77 12.06
C LEU A 193 29.28 -28.98 12.54
N ALA A 194 30.23 -29.11 11.61
CA ALA A 194 31.66 -29.22 11.95
C ALA A 194 32.20 -27.99 12.68
N SER A 195 31.60 -26.82 12.45
CA SER A 195 31.93 -25.56 13.13
C SER A 195 31.10 -25.32 14.39
N GLY A 196 30.23 -26.25 14.81
CA GLY A 196 29.36 -26.05 15.98
C GLY A 196 28.33 -24.91 15.83
N LEU A 197 28.13 -24.39 14.62
CA LEU A 197 27.21 -23.30 14.33
C LEU A 197 25.83 -23.84 13.93
N THR A 198 24.77 -23.14 14.32
CA THR A 198 23.39 -23.43 13.89
C THR A 198 22.91 -22.36 12.90
N PRO A 199 21.99 -22.69 11.97
CA PRO A 199 21.43 -21.69 11.05
C PRO A 199 20.81 -20.48 11.79
N SER A 200 20.17 -20.72 12.93
CA SER A 200 19.61 -19.65 13.76
C SER A 200 20.68 -18.75 14.36
N SER A 201 21.83 -19.30 14.80
CA SER A 201 22.96 -18.51 15.31
C SER A 201 23.57 -17.64 14.22
N VAL A 202 23.71 -18.15 12.99
CA VAL A 202 24.23 -17.38 11.85
C VAL A 202 23.28 -16.24 11.48
N MET A 203 21.97 -16.50 11.43
CA MET A 203 20.98 -15.46 11.17
C MET A 203 20.94 -14.39 12.27
N ALA A 204 21.11 -14.78 13.53
CA ALA A 204 21.20 -13.83 14.63
C ALA A 204 22.44 -12.93 14.52
N GLN A 205 23.60 -13.51 14.19
CA GLN A 205 24.84 -12.75 13.97
C GLN A 205 24.74 -11.82 12.75
N LEU A 206 24.15 -12.28 11.64
CA LEU A 206 23.91 -11.45 10.46
C LEU A 206 23.02 -10.25 10.77
N ARG A 207 21.94 -10.44 11.54
CA ARG A 207 21.06 -9.35 11.98
C ARG A 207 21.77 -8.38 12.92
N ALA A 208 22.63 -8.87 13.81
CA ALA A 208 23.39 -8.04 14.73
C ALA A 208 24.47 -7.19 14.03
N GLN A 209 24.98 -7.65 12.88
CA GLN A 209 25.99 -6.93 12.10
C GLN A 209 25.38 -6.01 11.03
N ASN A 210 24.21 -6.35 10.47
CA ASN A 210 23.50 -5.51 9.51
C ASN A 210 22.67 -4.41 10.21
N VAL A 211 23.34 -3.55 10.97
CA VAL A 211 22.71 -2.47 11.72
C VAL A 211 23.08 -1.12 11.10
N VAL A 212 22.06 -0.33 10.77
CA VAL A 212 22.21 1.09 10.46
C VAL A 212 22.18 1.85 11.79
N GLY A 213 23.35 1.96 12.42
CA GLY A 213 23.52 2.69 13.68
C GLY A 213 23.86 4.16 13.45
N SER A 214 23.21 5.08 14.18
CA SER A 214 23.76 6.43 14.36
C SER A 214 24.89 6.35 15.38
N GLY A 215 26.09 6.78 15.02
CA GLY A 215 27.23 6.88 15.93
C GLY A 215 27.13 8.07 16.90
N GLY A 216 26.02 8.82 16.86
CA GLY A 216 25.79 10.00 17.70
C GLY A 216 26.33 11.30 17.12
N GLN A 217 26.31 12.36 17.92
CA GLN A 217 26.90 13.65 17.59
C GLN A 217 28.10 13.89 18.52
N VAL A 218 29.25 14.20 17.95
CA VAL A 218 30.47 14.54 18.70
C VAL A 218 30.76 16.02 18.47
N ALA A 219 30.84 16.78 19.56
CA ALA A 219 31.24 18.18 19.50
C ALA A 219 32.78 18.27 19.51
N VAL A 220 33.38 18.73 18.40
CA VAL A 220 34.81 19.00 18.31
C VAL A 220 35.00 20.46 17.93
N SER A 221 35.74 21.21 18.75
CA SER A 221 36.04 22.63 18.50
C SER A 221 34.81 23.53 18.24
N GLY A 222 33.69 23.25 18.91
CA GLY A 222 32.44 24.02 18.76
C GLY A 222 31.56 23.61 17.56
N LEU A 223 31.97 22.60 16.78
CA LEU A 223 31.18 22.04 15.69
C LEU A 223 30.56 20.70 16.13
N ALA A 224 29.25 20.54 15.95
CA ALA A 224 28.57 19.27 16.12
C ALA A 224 28.76 18.41 14.85
N LEU A 225 29.56 17.36 14.97
CA LEU A 225 29.82 16.40 13.89
C LEU A 225 28.96 15.16 14.13
N THR A 226 28.06 14.86 13.19
CA THR A 226 27.30 13.61 13.21
C THR A 226 28.20 12.46 12.77
N VAL A 227 28.46 11.52 13.66
CA VAL A 227 29.18 10.29 13.34
C VAL A 227 28.14 9.26 12.93
N ALA A 228 28.27 8.72 11.72
CA ALA A 228 27.43 7.63 11.25
C ALA A 228 28.29 6.36 11.16
N THR A 229 27.82 5.26 11.74
CA THR A 229 28.47 3.95 11.59
C THR A 229 27.85 3.22 10.41
N SER A 230 28.66 2.87 9.40
CA SER A 230 28.20 2.11 8.23
C SER A 230 28.41 0.61 8.43
N GLY A 231 27.47 -0.06 9.11
CA GLY A 231 27.40 -1.54 9.20
C GLY A 231 26.48 -2.17 8.15
N GLU A 232 25.93 -1.38 7.23
CA GLU A 232 24.92 -1.82 6.27
C GLU A 232 25.53 -2.73 5.19
N ILE A 233 24.94 -3.91 5.01
CA ILE A 233 25.31 -4.83 3.93
C ILE A 233 24.49 -4.47 2.70
N ARG A 234 25.15 -3.88 1.69
CA ARG A 234 24.50 -3.40 0.46
C ARG A 234 24.73 -4.29 -0.75
N THR A 235 25.75 -5.14 -0.72
CA THR A 235 26.08 -6.02 -1.85
C THR A 235 26.29 -7.47 -1.40
N PRO A 236 26.09 -8.45 -2.31
CA PRO A 236 26.39 -9.85 -2.04
C PRO A 236 27.85 -10.10 -1.62
N GLU A 237 28.78 -9.31 -2.13
CA GLU A 237 30.21 -9.40 -1.78
C GLU A 237 30.44 -8.99 -0.32
N GLN A 238 29.78 -7.92 0.14
CA GLN A 238 29.82 -7.51 1.55
C GLN A 238 29.20 -8.58 2.44
N LEU A 239 28.12 -9.23 1.99
CA LEU A 239 27.49 -10.34 2.71
C LEU A 239 28.43 -11.55 2.86
N ARG A 240 29.26 -11.84 1.85
CA ARG A 240 30.28 -12.91 1.92
C ARG A 240 31.42 -12.59 2.87
N GLY A 241 31.73 -11.31 3.05
CA GLY A 241 32.79 -10.84 3.95
C GLY A 241 32.38 -10.79 5.42
N VAL A 242 31.13 -11.11 5.75
CA VAL A 242 30.64 -11.10 7.14
C VAL A 242 31.35 -12.19 7.94
N LEU A 243 32.05 -11.77 9.00
CA LEU A 243 32.72 -12.68 9.91
C LEU A 243 31.70 -13.31 10.86
N LEU A 244 31.72 -14.64 10.95
CA LEU A 244 30.88 -15.41 11.86
C LEU A 244 31.72 -15.91 13.04
N SER A 245 31.27 -15.62 14.25
CA SER A 245 31.91 -16.09 15.49
C SER A 245 31.51 -17.54 15.75
N VAL A 246 32.52 -18.40 15.88
CA VAL A 246 32.38 -19.84 16.13
C VAL A 246 32.36 -20.11 17.64
N PRO A 247 31.45 -20.94 18.18
CA PRO A 247 31.43 -21.27 19.60
C PRO A 247 32.74 -21.95 20.02
N GLY A 248 33.48 -21.32 20.94
CA GLY A 248 34.75 -21.85 21.47
C GLY A 248 36.02 -21.42 20.71
N ALA A 249 35.93 -20.59 19.67
CA ALA A 249 37.11 -19.94 19.11
C ALA A 249 37.59 -18.84 20.07
N PRO A 250 38.89 -18.73 20.40
CA PRO A 250 39.40 -17.57 21.12
C PRO A 250 39.08 -16.32 20.31
N ALA A 251 38.53 -15.30 20.95
CA ALA A 251 38.29 -14.00 20.33
C ALA A 251 39.64 -13.47 19.81
N GLY A 252 39.83 -13.58 18.49
CA GLY A 252 41.08 -13.26 17.83
C GLY A 252 41.18 -11.77 17.55
N SER A 253 42.28 -11.20 18.05
CA SER A 253 43.03 -10.02 17.57
C SER A 253 42.84 -9.63 16.11
#